data_AF-A0AAW0EEH0-F1
#
_entry.id   AF-A0AAW0EEH0-F1
#
_cell.length_a   1.000
_cell.length_b   1.000
_cell.length_c   1.000
_cell.angle_alpha   90.00
_cell.angle_beta   90.00
_cell.angle_gamma   90.00
#
_symmetry.space_group_name_H-M   'P 1'
#
loop_
_entity.id
_entity.type
_entity.pdbx_description
1 polymer ?
#
loop_
_entity_poly.entity_id
_entity_poly.type
_entity_poly.pdbx_seq_one_letter_code
_entity_poly.pdbx_strand_id
1 'polypeptide(L)'
;MSEDSSSPAYAVQLRRLYAKATKTFAALPPDASPGTKAERRAIHEETNQIFKDIAQMLELPDDSESNEDETLVADEPEPPQDAPADPVEARAATIIPPPGTCGSRFLNAEDFRASLSAKAIGKRDELEDAAFRRLFAGYTDSEDNWVRILPQLIISGQRSVQAAALEPLLRARTPWGTLCEESIANDSIEDPCTRLLKTHKELALKAEMDNSVFFVDYVLRQIQILKFVILWTAHDDQRKWKTDYLNAAFELDFRQLHEERNRAPVDSQLRADKTVTLKTQMARYKKDYARVIKQRRDVLALYRKFGPGIFLDMYWDTVNPEGPSVSVKRSTTFGKLCEYVCSHLPYSPPPYENCELPMITHADNADSLYNILHILTDSTTVPEFVANFMRENPPDINNENWRWGRAVRASSDDEDEDE
;
A
#
# COMPACT_ATOMS: atom_id res chain seq x y z
N MET A 1 -37.73 18.20 -59.80
CA MET A 1 -37.87 19.57 -59.26
C MET A 1 -37.28 19.52 -57.87
N SER A 2 -36.05 20.00 -57.77
CA SER A 2 -35.24 20.10 -56.56
C SER A 2 -35.78 21.26 -55.73
N GLU A 3 -36.51 20.94 -54.66
CA GLU A 3 -36.88 21.94 -53.67
C GLU A 3 -35.64 22.27 -52.83
N ASP A 4 -35.22 23.53 -52.93
CA ASP A 4 -34.15 24.15 -52.17
C ASP A 4 -34.30 23.88 -50.66
N SER A 5 -33.48 22.98 -50.13
CA SER A 5 -33.28 22.78 -48.68
C SER A 5 -32.49 23.93 -48.03
N SER A 6 -32.19 25.01 -48.76
CA SER A 6 -31.51 26.20 -48.27
C SER A 6 -32.45 27.14 -47.50
N SER A 7 -33.19 26.61 -46.53
CA SER A 7 -33.83 27.47 -45.53
C SER A 7 -32.72 28.17 -44.72
N PRO A 8 -32.70 29.52 -44.62
CA PRO A 8 -31.74 30.24 -43.78
C PRO A 8 -31.70 29.71 -42.34
N ALA A 9 -32.80 29.14 -41.86
CA ALA A 9 -32.91 28.50 -40.55
C ALA A 9 -32.01 27.26 -40.44
N TYR A 10 -31.90 26.44 -41.49
CA TYR A 10 -31.08 25.23 -41.51
C TYR A 10 -29.58 25.58 -41.41
N ALA A 11 -29.12 26.54 -42.22
CA ALA A 11 -27.73 27.01 -42.17
C ALA A 11 -27.36 27.69 -40.84
N VAL A 12 -28.32 28.41 -40.22
CA VAL A 12 -28.13 29.01 -38.89
C VAL A 12 -28.03 27.94 -37.80
N GLN A 13 -28.82 26.88 -37.89
CA GLN A 13 -28.82 25.79 -36.92
C GLN A 13 -27.53 24.95 -37.02
N LEU A 14 -27.06 24.66 -38.24
CA LEU A 14 -25.79 23.98 -38.47
C LEU A 14 -24.59 24.79 -37.97
N ARG A 15 -24.58 26.11 -38.21
CA ARG A 15 -23.54 27.02 -37.65
C ARG A 15 -23.56 27.05 -36.13
N ARG A 16 -24.73 26.99 -35.49
CA ARG A 16 -24.86 26.93 -34.03
C ARG A 16 -24.32 25.61 -33.46
N LEU A 17 -24.66 24.48 -34.08
CA LEU A 17 -24.17 23.16 -33.67
C LEU A 17 -22.64 23.05 -33.86
N TYR A 18 -22.13 23.54 -34.98
CA TYR A 18 -20.69 23.58 -35.25
C TYR A 18 -19.95 24.46 -34.24
N ALA A 19 -20.43 25.68 -33.98
CA ALA A 19 -19.83 26.56 -32.97
C ALA A 19 -19.89 25.98 -31.55
N LYS A 20 -20.96 25.24 -31.22
CA LYS A 20 -21.06 24.50 -29.95
C LYS A 20 -20.01 23.39 -29.89
N ALA A 21 -19.86 22.57 -30.94
CA ALA A 21 -18.85 21.53 -31.03
C ALA A 21 -17.43 22.09 -30.89
N THR A 22 -17.08 23.18 -31.60
CA THR A 22 -15.74 23.78 -31.53
C THR A 22 -15.44 24.35 -30.13
N LYS A 23 -16.42 24.94 -29.47
CA LYS A 23 -16.27 25.48 -28.11
C LYS A 23 -16.11 24.36 -27.06
N THR A 24 -16.86 23.28 -27.21
CA THR A 24 -16.78 22.08 -26.35
C THR A 24 -15.44 21.36 -26.54
N PHE A 25 -14.91 21.30 -27.77
CA PHE A 25 -13.62 20.71 -28.10
C PHE A 25 -12.42 21.55 -27.61
N ALA A 26 -12.53 22.88 -27.65
CA ALA A 26 -11.49 23.79 -27.16
C ALA A 26 -11.40 23.87 -25.61
N ALA A 27 -12.37 23.31 -24.88
CA ALA A 27 -12.48 23.47 -23.43
C ALA A 27 -11.52 22.57 -22.60
N LEU A 28 -10.72 21.70 -23.23
CA LEU A 28 -9.82 20.80 -22.51
C LEU A 28 -8.40 20.83 -23.08
N PRO A 29 -7.42 21.39 -22.33
CA PRO A 29 -6.01 21.14 -22.59
C PRO A 29 -5.68 19.64 -22.42
N PRO A 30 -4.73 19.09 -23.20
CA PRO A 30 -4.34 17.67 -23.13
C PRO A 30 -3.75 17.24 -21.77
N ASP A 31 -3.40 18.20 -20.92
CA ASP A 31 -2.69 18.08 -19.65
C ASP A 31 -3.59 18.15 -18.39
N ALA A 32 -4.91 18.16 -18.53
CA ALA A 32 -5.83 18.27 -17.39
C ALA A 32 -5.92 17.00 -16.50
N SER A 33 -5.94 17.19 -15.16
CA SER A 33 -5.78 16.17 -14.10
C SER A 33 -6.99 15.23 -13.88
N PRO A 34 -6.90 14.15 -13.06
CA PRO A 34 -7.87 13.04 -12.98
C PRO A 34 -9.34 13.39 -12.67
N GLY A 35 -9.64 14.56 -12.09
CA GLY A 35 -11.02 15.04 -11.90
C GLY A 35 -11.76 15.27 -13.22
N THR A 36 -11.01 15.52 -14.29
CA THR A 36 -11.54 15.77 -15.64
C THR A 36 -11.87 14.52 -16.44
N LYS A 37 -11.71 13.28 -15.90
CA LYS A 37 -12.04 12.07 -16.68
C LYS A 37 -13.56 11.87 -16.84
N ALA A 38 -14.33 12.23 -15.80
CA ALA A 38 -15.78 12.22 -15.86
C ALA A 38 -16.31 13.37 -16.74
N GLU A 39 -15.73 14.56 -16.59
CA GLU A 39 -15.99 15.70 -17.48
C GLU A 39 -15.60 15.41 -18.93
N ARG A 40 -14.47 14.74 -19.18
CA ARG A 40 -14.07 14.27 -20.52
C ARG A 40 -15.08 13.31 -21.12
N ARG A 41 -15.60 12.36 -20.32
CA ARG A 41 -16.65 11.44 -20.78
C ARG A 41 -17.93 12.21 -21.11
N ALA A 42 -18.37 13.12 -20.25
CA ALA A 42 -19.56 13.94 -20.49
C ALA A 42 -19.41 14.83 -21.74
N ILE A 43 -18.25 15.46 -21.93
CA ILE A 43 -17.92 16.27 -23.10
C ILE A 43 -17.86 15.41 -24.36
N HIS A 44 -17.28 14.21 -24.30
CA HIS A 44 -17.21 13.29 -25.44
C HIS A 44 -18.59 12.75 -25.82
N GLU A 45 -19.45 12.47 -24.84
CA GLU A 45 -20.81 11.99 -25.05
C GLU A 45 -21.69 13.11 -25.63
N GLU A 46 -21.56 14.34 -25.12
CA GLU A 46 -22.20 15.53 -25.68
C GLU A 46 -21.73 15.81 -27.12
N THR A 47 -20.43 15.64 -27.38
CA THR A 47 -19.85 15.85 -28.71
C THR A 47 -20.35 14.80 -29.71
N ASN A 48 -20.40 13.52 -29.32
CA ASN A 48 -20.94 12.44 -30.15
C ASN A 48 -22.43 12.67 -30.46
N GLN A 49 -23.21 13.16 -29.49
CA GLN A 49 -24.61 13.48 -29.72
C GLN A 49 -24.75 14.63 -30.73
N ILE A 50 -23.93 15.68 -30.61
CA ILE A 50 -23.92 16.79 -31.58
C ILE A 50 -23.56 16.29 -33.00
N PHE A 51 -22.61 15.35 -33.13
CA PHE A 51 -22.28 14.76 -34.44
C PHE A 51 -23.41 13.91 -35.02
N LYS A 52 -24.11 13.13 -34.20
CA LYS A 52 -25.30 12.38 -34.62
C LYS A 52 -26.41 13.31 -35.10
N ASP A 53 -26.66 14.40 -34.37
CA ASP A 53 -27.66 15.40 -34.73
C ASP A 53 -27.29 16.11 -36.06
N ILE A 54 -26.00 16.39 -36.29
CA ILE A 54 -25.49 16.94 -37.57
C ILE A 54 -25.64 15.92 -38.70
N ALA A 55 -25.30 14.64 -38.48
CA ALA A 55 -25.43 13.58 -39.49
C ALA A 55 -26.89 13.34 -39.90
N GLN A 56 -27.80 13.32 -38.93
CA GLN A 56 -29.26 13.25 -39.17
C GLN A 56 -29.77 14.48 -39.93
N MET A 57 -29.26 15.68 -39.62
CA MET A 57 -29.63 16.88 -40.37
C MET A 57 -29.11 16.85 -41.81
N LEU A 58 -27.95 16.25 -42.07
CA LEU A 58 -27.31 16.22 -43.39
C LEU A 58 -27.80 15.05 -44.28
N GLU A 59 -28.81 14.28 -43.83
CA GLU A 59 -29.29 13.07 -44.52
C GLU A 59 -28.16 12.12 -44.94
N LEU A 60 -27.08 12.07 -44.16
CA LEU A 60 -26.01 11.11 -44.41
C LEU A 60 -26.51 9.73 -44.00
N PRO A 61 -26.53 8.73 -44.90
CA PRO A 61 -26.96 7.39 -44.55
C PRO A 61 -26.09 6.84 -43.41
N ASP A 62 -26.77 6.23 -42.44
CA ASP A 62 -26.17 5.55 -41.30
C ASP A 62 -25.54 4.24 -41.81
N ASP A 63 -24.30 4.31 -42.29
CA ASP A 63 -23.53 3.12 -42.69
C ASP A 63 -23.04 2.39 -41.43
N SER A 64 -23.99 1.78 -40.72
CA SER A 64 -23.74 0.77 -39.70
C SER A 64 -24.48 -0.51 -40.06
N GLU A 65 -24.15 -1.13 -41.21
CA GLU A 65 -24.39 -2.55 -41.43
C GLU A 65 -23.20 -3.22 -42.12
N SER A 66 -22.90 -4.39 -41.59
CA SER A 66 -21.98 -5.42 -42.03
C SER A 66 -21.99 -5.70 -43.52
N ASN A 67 -20.80 -5.90 -44.10
CA ASN A 67 -20.62 -6.88 -45.17
C ASN A 67 -19.36 -7.69 -44.88
N GLU A 68 -19.61 -8.96 -44.57
CA GLU A 68 -18.72 -10.07 -44.89
C GLU A 68 -18.57 -10.09 -46.42
N ASP A 69 -17.35 -9.96 -46.93
CA ASP A 69 -17.00 -10.64 -48.17
C ASP A 69 -15.50 -10.96 -48.17
N GLU A 70 -15.23 -12.26 -48.34
CA GLU A 70 -13.93 -12.89 -48.37
C GLU A 70 -13.19 -12.49 -49.65
N THR A 71 -12.25 -11.56 -49.53
CA THR A 71 -11.10 -11.53 -50.44
C THR A 71 -9.97 -12.36 -49.85
N LEU A 72 -9.83 -13.59 -50.36
CA LEU A 72 -8.63 -14.43 -50.19
C LEU A 72 -7.42 -13.73 -50.84
N VAL A 73 -6.79 -12.83 -50.09
CA VAL A 73 -5.41 -12.44 -50.30
C VAL A 73 -4.58 -13.47 -49.54
N ALA A 74 -3.65 -14.12 -50.24
CA ALA A 74 -2.70 -15.02 -49.60
C ALA A 74 -1.85 -14.20 -48.63
N ASP A 75 -2.18 -14.29 -47.34
CA ASP A 75 -1.33 -13.83 -46.25
C ASP A 75 0.00 -14.60 -46.36
N GLU A 76 1.06 -13.87 -46.72
CA GLU A 76 2.37 -14.22 -46.22
C GLU A 76 2.24 -14.31 -44.70
N PRO A 77 2.74 -15.38 -44.05
CA PRO A 77 2.66 -15.50 -42.61
C PRO A 77 3.41 -14.32 -41.99
N GLU A 78 2.67 -13.32 -41.50
CA GLU A 78 3.24 -12.34 -40.59
C GLU A 78 3.90 -13.14 -39.46
N PRO A 79 5.17 -12.86 -39.13
CA PRO A 79 5.80 -13.50 -37.99
C PRO A 79 4.91 -13.25 -36.77
N PRO A 80 4.72 -14.25 -35.90
CA PRO A 80 3.86 -14.09 -34.72
C PRO A 80 4.29 -12.81 -33.99
N GLN A 81 3.45 -11.78 -34.05
CA GLN A 81 3.57 -10.64 -33.15
C GLN A 81 3.21 -11.21 -31.79
N ASP A 82 4.24 -11.51 -31.00
CA ASP A 82 4.09 -11.84 -29.59
C ASP A 82 3.10 -10.84 -28.98
N ALA A 83 1.99 -11.36 -28.46
CA ALA A 83 0.99 -10.54 -27.80
C ALA A 83 1.69 -9.60 -26.81
N PRO A 84 1.31 -8.31 -26.73
CA PRO A 84 1.97 -7.39 -25.82
C PRO A 84 1.93 -7.98 -24.42
N ALA A 85 3.11 -8.35 -23.90
CA ALA A 85 3.25 -8.95 -22.59
C ALA A 85 2.49 -8.09 -21.56
N ASP A 86 1.73 -8.72 -20.67
CA ASP A 86 0.99 -7.98 -19.64
C ASP A 86 1.99 -7.03 -18.95
N PRO A 87 1.73 -5.71 -18.90
CA PRO A 87 2.67 -4.75 -18.33
C PRO A 87 3.05 -5.07 -16.89
N VAL A 88 2.20 -5.79 -16.14
CA VAL A 88 2.50 -6.28 -14.80
C VAL A 88 3.50 -7.42 -14.82
N GLU A 89 3.35 -8.37 -15.74
CA GLU A 89 4.28 -9.49 -15.93
C GLU A 89 5.64 -9.01 -16.41
N ALA A 90 5.65 -8.11 -17.40
CA ALA A 90 6.87 -7.48 -17.90
C ALA A 90 7.60 -6.74 -16.77
N ARG A 91 6.87 -5.99 -15.93
CA ARG A 91 7.46 -5.32 -14.76
C ARG A 91 7.96 -6.34 -13.74
N ALA A 92 7.20 -7.38 -13.42
CA ALA A 92 7.60 -8.43 -12.50
C ALA A 92 8.89 -9.13 -12.94
N ALA A 93 9.03 -9.43 -14.24
CA ALA A 93 10.24 -10.03 -14.81
C ALA A 93 11.50 -9.16 -14.64
N THR A 94 11.37 -7.84 -14.48
CA THR A 94 12.51 -6.93 -14.21
C THR A 94 12.86 -6.77 -12.73
N ILE A 95 12.00 -7.27 -11.85
CA ILE A 95 12.12 -7.12 -10.39
C ILE A 95 12.51 -8.46 -9.77
N ILE A 96 11.87 -9.55 -10.22
CA ILE A 96 12.13 -10.90 -9.76
C ILE A 96 13.50 -11.33 -10.33
N PRO A 97 14.47 -11.69 -9.47
CA PRO A 97 15.76 -12.16 -9.95
C PRO A 97 15.59 -13.43 -10.80
N PRO A 98 16.27 -13.55 -11.95
CA PRO A 98 16.15 -14.73 -12.80
C PRO A 98 16.54 -16.02 -12.05
N PRO A 99 15.94 -17.17 -12.38
CA PRO A 99 16.29 -18.46 -11.77
C PRO A 99 17.80 -18.73 -11.87
N GLY A 100 18.41 -19.24 -10.79
CA GLY A 100 19.86 -19.49 -10.75
C GLY A 100 20.73 -18.24 -10.51
N THR A 101 20.16 -17.03 -10.56
CA THR A 101 20.83 -15.81 -10.07
C THR A 101 20.47 -15.46 -8.63
N CYS A 102 19.78 -16.36 -7.94
CA CYS A 102 19.39 -16.27 -6.53
C CYS A 102 20.59 -16.19 -5.55
N GLY A 103 21.82 -16.22 -6.07
CA GLY A 103 23.03 -15.79 -5.35
C GLY A 103 23.33 -14.29 -5.47
N SER A 104 22.38 -13.47 -5.94
CA SER A 104 22.47 -12.01 -5.79
C SER A 104 22.61 -11.71 -4.30
N ARG A 105 23.79 -11.24 -3.93
CA ARG A 105 24.25 -10.93 -2.58
C ARG A 105 23.09 -10.51 -1.67
N PHE A 106 22.83 -11.32 -0.63
CA PHE A 106 21.99 -10.91 0.50
C PHE A 106 22.42 -9.52 0.98
N LEU A 107 21.45 -8.71 1.35
CA LEU A 107 21.71 -7.38 1.87
C LEU A 107 22.32 -7.50 3.26
N ASN A 108 23.36 -6.72 3.52
CA ASN A 108 24.08 -6.77 4.78
C ASN A 108 23.75 -5.57 5.68
N ALA A 109 24.44 -5.42 6.81
CA ALA A 109 24.19 -4.33 7.74
C ALA A 109 24.44 -2.94 7.15
N GLU A 110 25.36 -2.81 6.20
CA GLU A 110 25.64 -1.54 5.50
C GLU A 110 24.53 -1.19 4.51
N ASP A 111 24.00 -2.18 3.79
CA ASP A 111 22.86 -2.01 2.89
C ASP A 111 21.59 -1.60 3.66
N PHE A 112 21.35 -2.23 4.81
CA PHE A 112 20.26 -1.85 5.72
C PHE A 112 20.43 -0.42 6.25
N ARG A 113 21.63 -0.06 6.71
CA ARG A 113 21.90 1.32 7.15
C ARG A 113 21.64 2.33 6.03
N ALA A 114 22.07 2.01 4.80
CA ALA A 114 21.86 2.85 3.65
C ALA A 114 20.37 3.01 3.33
N SER A 115 19.57 1.94 3.46
CA SER A 115 18.12 1.99 3.22
C SER A 115 17.39 2.88 4.23
N LEU A 116 17.77 2.84 5.52
CA LEU A 116 17.22 3.72 6.56
C LEU A 116 17.60 5.20 6.37
N SER A 117 18.77 5.46 5.80
CA SER A 117 19.30 6.82 5.61
C SER A 117 18.87 7.44 4.28
N ALA A 118 18.43 6.61 3.33
CA ALA A 118 18.05 7.06 2.00
C ALA A 118 16.77 7.90 2.05
N LYS A 119 16.86 9.14 1.55
CA LYS A 119 15.66 9.85 1.14
C LYS A 119 15.12 9.17 -0.12
N ALA A 120 13.85 8.79 -0.11
CA ALA A 120 13.22 8.19 -1.28
C ALA A 120 13.03 9.30 -2.34
N ILE A 121 13.99 9.37 -3.26
CA ILE A 121 14.02 10.30 -4.37
C ILE A 121 13.93 9.46 -5.63
N GLY A 122 12.87 9.62 -6.41
CA GLY A 122 12.66 8.85 -7.64
C GLY A 122 11.20 8.80 -8.06
N LYS A 123 10.93 8.15 -9.20
CA LYS A 123 9.55 7.84 -9.58
C LYS A 123 9.00 6.76 -8.65
N ARG A 124 7.69 6.78 -8.41
CA ARG A 124 7.03 5.85 -7.47
C ARG A 124 7.31 4.40 -7.81
N ASP A 125 7.17 4.07 -9.08
CA ASP A 125 7.31 2.73 -9.62
C ASP A 125 8.76 2.24 -9.43
N GLU A 126 9.74 3.11 -9.60
CA GLU A 126 11.16 2.82 -9.35
C GLU A 126 11.42 2.53 -7.85
N LEU A 127 10.78 3.29 -6.95
CA LEU A 127 10.89 3.07 -5.50
C LEU A 127 10.21 1.76 -5.07
N GLU A 128 9.05 1.45 -5.65
CA GLU A 128 8.37 0.16 -5.47
C GLU A 128 9.26 -0.99 -5.94
N ASP A 129 9.82 -0.89 -7.14
CA ASP A 129 10.68 -1.92 -7.72
C ASP A 129 11.94 -2.13 -6.86
N ALA A 130 12.54 -1.05 -6.36
CA ALA A 130 13.67 -1.14 -5.44
C ALA A 130 13.29 -1.84 -4.12
N ALA A 131 12.11 -1.57 -3.56
CA ALA A 131 11.65 -2.22 -2.35
C ALA A 131 11.36 -3.72 -2.56
N PHE A 132 10.74 -4.07 -3.69
CA PHE A 132 10.57 -5.47 -4.05
C PHE A 132 11.91 -6.18 -4.24
N ARG A 133 12.87 -5.58 -4.94
CA ARG A 133 14.22 -6.17 -5.09
C ARG A 133 14.88 -6.41 -3.73
N ARG A 134 14.70 -5.52 -2.75
CA ARG A 134 15.19 -5.75 -1.38
C ARG A 134 14.48 -6.89 -0.67
N LEU A 135 13.16 -7.03 -0.84
CA LEU A 135 12.42 -8.20 -0.33
C LEU A 135 12.93 -9.51 -0.95
N PHE A 136 13.20 -9.53 -2.25
CA PHE A 136 13.73 -10.70 -2.95
C PHE A 136 15.14 -11.08 -2.51
N ALA A 137 16.00 -10.10 -2.27
CA ALA A 137 17.36 -10.32 -1.81
C ALA A 137 17.40 -10.83 -0.35
N GLY A 138 16.51 -10.33 0.50
CA GLY A 138 16.56 -10.56 1.95
C GLY A 138 17.78 -9.91 2.59
N TYR A 139 17.84 -9.98 3.92
CA TYR A 139 18.95 -9.49 4.72
C TYR A 139 19.59 -10.64 5.49
N THR A 140 20.92 -10.68 5.48
CA THR A 140 21.72 -11.55 6.35
C THR A 140 23.06 -10.88 6.64
N ASP A 141 23.52 -10.97 7.88
CA ASP A 141 24.86 -10.56 8.26
C ASP A 141 25.25 -11.20 9.60
N SER A 142 26.52 -11.15 9.97
CA SER A 142 26.96 -11.58 11.30
C SER A 142 26.49 -10.59 12.37
N GLU A 143 26.24 -11.10 13.57
CA GLU A 143 25.91 -10.27 14.75
C GLU A 143 26.98 -9.18 14.99
N ASP A 144 28.26 -9.53 14.89
CA ASP A 144 29.37 -8.58 14.99
C ASP A 144 29.27 -7.43 13.99
N ASN A 145 28.82 -7.69 12.76
CA ASN A 145 28.63 -6.63 11.76
C ASN A 145 27.45 -5.74 12.10
N TRP A 146 26.33 -6.29 12.56
CA TRP A 146 25.19 -5.51 13.05
C TRP A 146 25.61 -4.61 14.22
N VAL A 147 26.31 -5.15 15.22
CA VAL A 147 26.85 -4.41 16.37
C VAL A 147 27.85 -3.33 15.94
N ARG A 148 28.64 -3.57 14.90
CA ARG A 148 29.60 -2.58 14.37
C ARG A 148 28.92 -1.42 13.63
N ILE A 149 27.86 -1.70 12.88
CA ILE A 149 27.25 -0.74 11.94
C ILE A 149 26.09 0.04 12.56
N LEU A 150 25.20 -0.60 13.32
CA LEU A 150 23.98 0.03 13.84
C LEU A 150 24.25 1.15 14.85
N PRO A 151 25.21 1.07 15.78
CA PRO A 151 25.52 2.20 16.66
C PRO A 151 25.98 3.45 15.91
N GLN A 152 26.51 3.31 14.69
CA GLN A 152 26.84 4.46 13.85
C GLN A 152 25.58 5.24 13.41
N LEU A 153 24.41 4.59 13.31
CA LEU A 153 23.13 5.27 13.08
C LEU A 153 22.71 6.10 14.31
N ILE A 154 22.87 5.54 15.50
CA ILE A 154 22.55 6.21 16.77
C ILE A 154 23.46 7.43 16.95
N ILE A 155 24.77 7.26 16.73
CA ILE A 155 25.78 8.32 16.92
C ILE A 155 25.73 9.39 15.82
N SER A 156 25.42 9.03 14.56
CA SER A 156 25.29 10.01 13.48
C SER A 156 24.02 10.86 13.61
N GLY A 157 22.93 10.31 14.18
CA GLY A 157 21.78 11.11 14.64
C GLY A 157 22.14 12.00 15.83
N GLN A 158 22.90 11.47 16.80
CA GLN A 158 23.27 12.20 18.02
C GLN A 158 24.35 13.29 17.86
N ARG A 159 25.11 13.32 16.76
CA ARG A 159 26.11 14.37 16.49
C ARG A 159 25.59 15.55 15.66
N SER A 160 24.33 15.49 15.22
CA SER A 160 23.61 16.67 14.75
C SER A 160 23.29 17.56 15.95
N VAL A 161 23.33 18.89 15.78
CA VAL A 161 22.84 19.89 16.76
C VAL A 161 21.40 19.60 17.23
N GLN A 162 20.68 18.70 16.55
CA GLN A 162 19.35 18.18 16.89
C GLN A 162 19.32 17.20 18.09
N ALA A 163 20.40 16.53 18.47
CA ALA A 163 20.38 15.51 19.53
C ALA A 163 19.95 16.06 20.90
N ALA A 164 20.40 17.27 21.24
CA ALA A 164 19.98 17.97 22.46
C ALA A 164 18.51 18.45 22.39
N ALA A 165 17.96 18.65 21.18
CA ALA A 165 16.54 18.96 20.97
C ALA A 165 15.65 17.72 20.97
N LEU A 166 16.22 16.55 20.65
CA LEU A 166 15.52 15.26 20.60
C LEU A 166 15.48 14.55 21.94
N GLU A 167 16.44 14.78 22.84
CA GLU A 167 16.46 14.14 24.15
C GLU A 167 15.18 14.40 24.98
N PRO A 168 14.62 15.63 25.02
CA PRO A 168 13.31 15.87 25.64
C PRO A 168 12.17 15.10 24.97
N LEU A 169 12.21 14.94 23.64
CA LEU A 169 11.19 14.21 22.87
C LEU A 169 11.29 12.70 23.12
N LEU A 170 12.50 12.16 23.21
CA LEU A 170 12.78 10.77 23.57
C LEU A 170 12.36 10.45 25.00
N ARG A 171 12.57 11.38 25.95
CA ARG A 171 12.10 11.23 27.34
C ARG A 171 10.58 11.37 27.48
N ALA A 172 9.95 12.19 26.64
CA ALA A 172 8.50 12.37 26.63
C ALA A 172 7.75 11.22 25.93
N ARG A 173 8.47 10.38 25.19
CA ARG A 173 7.92 9.24 24.46
C ARG A 173 7.61 8.09 25.40
N THR A 174 6.52 7.40 25.12
CA THR A 174 6.22 6.08 25.71
C THR A 174 7.37 5.10 25.44
N PRO A 175 7.92 4.42 26.46
CA PRO A 175 8.92 3.38 26.28
C PRO A 175 8.42 2.25 25.38
N TRP A 176 9.30 1.64 24.59
CA TRP A 176 8.93 0.54 23.69
C TRP A 176 8.32 -0.67 24.42
N GLY A 177 8.84 -1.02 25.59
CA GLY A 177 8.27 -2.10 26.41
C GLY A 177 6.81 -1.85 26.75
N THR A 178 6.47 -0.61 27.15
CA THR A 178 5.08 -0.20 27.41
C THR A 178 4.21 -0.31 26.16
N LEU A 179 4.71 0.06 24.98
CA LEU A 179 3.96 -0.11 23.72
C LEU A 179 3.72 -1.60 23.39
N CYS A 180 4.67 -2.48 23.71
CA CYS A 180 4.50 -3.93 23.55
C CYS A 180 3.42 -4.46 24.52
N GLU A 181 3.47 -4.05 25.79
CA GLU A 181 2.48 -4.42 26.81
C GLU A 181 1.06 -3.92 26.44
N GLU A 182 0.94 -2.67 25.99
CA GLU A 182 -0.32 -2.10 25.50
C GLU A 182 -0.88 -2.89 24.32
N SER A 183 -0.01 -3.28 23.37
CA SER A 183 -0.43 -4.14 22.27
C SER A 183 -0.93 -5.51 22.75
N ILE A 184 -0.24 -6.15 23.69
CA ILE A 184 -0.64 -7.47 24.23
C ILE A 184 -1.99 -7.33 24.96
N ALA A 185 -2.15 -6.26 25.75
CA ALA A 185 -3.39 -5.99 26.45
C ALA A 185 -4.57 -5.78 25.48
N ASN A 186 -4.33 -5.09 24.36
CA ASN A 186 -5.34 -4.91 23.33
C ASN A 186 -5.76 -6.23 22.67
N ASP A 187 -4.84 -7.17 22.47
CA ASP A 187 -5.17 -8.47 21.88
C ASP A 187 -6.13 -9.30 22.75
N SER A 188 -6.19 -8.99 24.05
CA SER A 188 -7.10 -9.62 25.01
C SER A 188 -8.51 -9.00 25.02
N ILE A 189 -8.77 -7.91 24.27
CA ILE A 189 -10.10 -7.27 24.22
C ILE A 189 -11.07 -8.14 23.43
N GLU A 190 -12.09 -8.72 24.08
CA GLU A 190 -13.04 -9.64 23.45
C GLU A 190 -13.79 -9.04 22.25
N ASP A 191 -14.26 -7.79 22.35
CA ASP A 191 -15.00 -7.13 21.26
C ASP A 191 -14.06 -6.72 20.11
N PRO A 192 -14.19 -7.31 18.90
CA PRO A 192 -13.32 -7.00 17.77
C PRO A 192 -13.38 -5.53 17.33
N CYS A 193 -14.54 -4.88 17.47
CA CYS A 193 -14.69 -3.49 17.07
C CYS A 193 -13.89 -2.56 18.00
N THR A 194 -14.05 -2.74 19.31
CA THR A 194 -13.29 -2.01 20.34
C THR A 194 -11.79 -2.26 20.19
N ARG A 195 -11.39 -3.52 19.93
CA ARG A 195 -9.99 -3.88 19.67
C ARG A 195 -9.42 -3.08 18.50
N LEU A 196 -10.09 -3.09 17.34
CA LEU A 196 -9.64 -2.31 16.18
C LEU A 196 -9.63 -0.80 16.42
N LEU A 197 -10.55 -0.27 17.23
CA LEU A 197 -10.56 1.16 17.57
C LEU A 197 -9.37 1.55 18.45
N LYS A 198 -8.93 0.66 19.34
CA LYS A 198 -7.71 0.84 20.14
C LYS A 198 -6.47 0.82 19.25
N THR A 199 -6.33 -0.20 18.41
CA THR A 199 -5.24 -0.27 17.42
C THR A 199 -5.24 0.96 16.49
N HIS A 200 -6.40 1.41 16.03
CA HIS A 200 -6.50 2.62 15.20
C HIS A 200 -6.01 3.88 15.92
N LYS A 201 -6.31 4.04 17.21
CA LYS A 201 -5.78 5.15 18.03
C LYS A 201 -4.27 5.10 18.11
N GLU A 202 -3.70 3.93 18.38
CA GLU A 202 -2.25 3.74 18.47
C GLU A 202 -1.55 4.06 17.15
N LEU A 203 -2.13 3.62 16.03
CA LEU A 203 -1.63 3.96 14.69
C LEU A 203 -1.75 5.47 14.38
N ALA A 204 -2.67 6.18 15.03
CA ALA A 204 -2.85 7.62 14.87
C ALA A 204 -1.90 8.45 15.76
N LEU A 205 -1.36 7.88 16.85
CA LEU A 205 -0.37 8.54 17.70
C LEU A 205 0.95 8.66 16.92
N LYS A 206 1.24 9.89 16.48
CA LYS A 206 2.50 10.25 15.81
C LYS A 206 3.35 11.05 16.77
N ALA A 207 4.61 10.63 16.92
CA ALA A 207 5.65 11.51 17.41
C ALA A 207 6.57 11.86 16.24
N GLU A 208 6.86 13.15 16.05
CA GLU A 208 7.96 13.62 15.22
C GLU A 208 9.27 13.15 15.89
N MET A 209 9.91 12.10 15.35
CA MET A 209 11.14 11.54 15.93
C MET A 209 12.24 11.40 14.85
N ASP A 210 13.34 10.71 15.15
CA ASP A 210 14.52 10.53 14.28
C ASP A 210 14.53 9.15 13.58
N ASN A 211 15.31 8.98 12.51
CA ASN A 211 15.33 7.79 11.61
C ASN A 211 15.58 6.42 12.27
N SER A 212 16.46 6.29 13.26
CA SER A 212 16.68 5.00 13.96
C SER A 212 15.57 4.69 14.96
N VAL A 213 15.07 5.72 15.64
CA VAL A 213 13.89 5.65 16.52
C VAL A 213 12.64 5.31 15.70
N PHE A 214 12.57 5.81 14.46
CA PHE A 214 11.54 5.48 13.50
C PHE A 214 11.56 4.02 13.08
N PHE A 215 12.70 3.31 13.10
CA PHE A 215 12.72 1.91 12.68
C PHE A 215 12.01 1.00 13.70
N VAL A 216 12.31 1.10 14.98
CA VAL A 216 11.64 0.28 16.01
C VAL A 216 10.15 0.62 16.08
N ASP A 217 9.80 1.92 16.02
CA ASP A 217 8.39 2.34 15.90
C ASP A 217 7.74 1.77 14.65
N TYR A 218 8.44 1.78 13.53
CA TYR A 218 7.97 1.22 12.28
C TYR A 218 7.65 -0.26 12.46
N VAL A 219 8.54 -1.06 13.04
CA VAL A 219 8.29 -2.48 13.27
C VAL A 219 7.05 -2.71 14.15
N LEU A 220 6.97 -2.02 15.30
CA LEU A 220 5.82 -2.13 16.21
C LEU A 220 4.51 -1.70 15.53
N ARG A 221 4.55 -0.59 14.79
CA ARG A 221 3.42 -0.09 13.99
C ARG A 221 3.03 -1.07 12.88
N GLN A 222 4.00 -1.71 12.25
CA GLN A 222 3.77 -2.69 11.20
C GLN A 222 3.10 -3.95 11.76
N ILE A 223 3.46 -4.38 12.97
CA ILE A 223 2.73 -5.41 13.72
C ILE A 223 1.28 -4.97 13.97
N GLN A 224 1.05 -3.76 14.46
CA GLN A 224 -0.31 -3.25 14.65
C GLN A 224 -1.12 -3.21 13.35
N ILE A 225 -0.49 -2.82 12.24
CA ILE A 225 -1.10 -2.87 10.90
C ILE A 225 -1.50 -4.29 10.52
N LEU A 226 -0.61 -5.27 10.74
CA LEU A 226 -0.87 -6.69 10.43
C LEU A 226 -1.99 -7.25 11.31
N LYS A 227 -1.93 -7.05 12.64
CA LYS A 227 -3.01 -7.43 13.58
C LYS A 227 -4.36 -6.83 13.16
N PHE A 228 -4.36 -5.54 12.81
CA PHE A 228 -5.54 -4.84 12.32
C PHE A 228 -6.14 -5.55 11.11
N VAL A 229 -5.32 -5.79 10.08
CA VAL A 229 -5.85 -6.32 8.81
C VAL A 229 -6.21 -7.79 8.91
N ILE A 230 -5.51 -8.59 9.71
CA ILE A 230 -5.88 -9.97 10.03
C ILE A 230 -7.28 -9.99 10.64
N LEU A 231 -7.52 -9.20 11.70
CA LEU A 231 -8.83 -9.13 12.35
C LEU A 231 -9.92 -8.59 11.42
N TRP A 232 -9.61 -7.57 10.61
CA TRP A 232 -10.51 -7.03 9.60
C TRP A 232 -10.92 -8.09 8.56
N THR A 233 -9.96 -8.88 8.06
CA THR A 233 -10.20 -9.93 7.07
C THR A 233 -10.97 -11.12 7.64
N ALA A 234 -10.79 -11.43 8.93
CA ALA A 234 -11.57 -12.47 9.60
C ALA A 234 -13.08 -12.13 9.69
N HIS A 235 -13.45 -10.86 9.48
CA HIS A 235 -14.82 -10.37 9.51
C HIS A 235 -15.26 -9.88 8.12
N ASP A 236 -14.75 -10.48 7.04
CA ASP A 236 -14.92 -9.90 5.71
C ASP A 236 -16.37 -9.86 5.21
N ASP A 237 -17.16 -10.85 5.64
CA ASP A 237 -18.59 -11.05 5.42
C ASP A 237 -19.49 -10.16 6.31
N GLN A 238 -18.95 -9.61 7.39
CA GLN A 238 -19.72 -8.84 8.38
C GLN A 238 -19.84 -7.34 8.01
N ARG A 239 -20.63 -7.04 6.98
CA ARG A 239 -20.82 -5.66 6.48
C ARG A 239 -21.31 -4.68 7.56
N LYS A 240 -22.20 -5.11 8.43
CA LYS A 240 -22.73 -4.27 9.53
C LYS A 240 -21.61 -3.88 10.49
N TRP A 241 -20.84 -4.87 10.96
CA TRP A 241 -19.71 -4.66 11.86
C TRP A 241 -18.69 -3.66 11.29
N LYS A 242 -18.31 -3.79 10.01
CA LYS A 242 -17.42 -2.83 9.34
C LYS A 242 -18.01 -1.41 9.28
N THR A 243 -19.32 -1.31 9.07
CA THR A 243 -20.01 -0.01 9.03
C THR A 243 -20.01 0.63 10.41
N ASP A 244 -20.28 -0.13 11.46
CA ASP A 244 -20.29 0.33 12.85
C ASP A 244 -18.88 0.76 13.28
N TYR A 245 -17.87 -0.03 12.94
CA TYR A 245 -16.46 0.33 13.13
C TYR A 245 -16.11 1.65 12.45
N LEU A 246 -16.42 1.82 11.16
CA LEU A 246 -16.09 3.04 10.42
C LEU A 246 -16.79 4.26 10.99
N ASN A 247 -18.02 4.13 11.48
CA ASN A 247 -18.74 5.20 12.17
C ASN A 247 -18.03 5.58 13.48
N ALA A 248 -17.66 4.59 14.30
CA ALA A 248 -16.96 4.84 15.56
C ALA A 248 -15.55 5.44 15.37
N ALA A 249 -14.81 4.97 14.36
CA ALA A 249 -13.50 5.50 14.02
C ALA A 249 -13.59 6.94 13.49
N PHE A 250 -14.61 7.25 12.67
CA PHE A 250 -14.88 8.61 12.22
C PHE A 250 -15.25 9.54 13.37
N GLU A 251 -16.11 9.11 14.29
CA GLU A 251 -16.48 9.89 15.48
C GLU A 251 -15.29 10.22 16.35
N LEU A 252 -14.33 9.29 16.43
CA LEU A 252 -13.09 9.49 17.15
C LEU A 252 -12.17 10.50 16.45
N ASP A 253 -11.91 10.33 15.16
CA ASP A 253 -10.98 11.17 14.39
C ASP A 253 -11.53 12.59 14.19
N PHE A 254 -12.86 12.74 14.10
CA PHE A 254 -13.55 14.00 13.87
C PHE A 254 -14.36 14.46 15.09
N ARG A 255 -13.89 14.14 16.30
CA ARG A 255 -14.57 14.46 17.57
C ARG A 255 -15.02 15.92 17.65
N GLN A 256 -14.16 16.86 17.24
CA GLN A 256 -14.48 18.30 17.24
C GLN A 256 -15.71 18.63 16.37
N LEU A 257 -15.81 18.06 15.17
CA LEU A 257 -16.97 18.28 14.29
C LEU A 257 -18.26 17.71 14.88
N HIS A 258 -18.16 16.56 15.57
CA HIS A 258 -19.29 15.97 16.27
C HIS A 258 -19.74 16.84 17.46
N GLU A 259 -18.79 17.36 18.25
CA GLU A 259 -19.06 18.30 19.35
C GLU A 259 -19.70 19.59 18.85
N GLU A 260 -19.19 20.18 17.76
CA GLU A 260 -19.78 21.37 17.14
C GLU A 260 -21.23 21.15 16.70
N ARG A 261 -21.52 20.00 16.07
CA ARG A 261 -22.90 19.64 15.72
C ARG A 261 -23.77 19.51 16.97
N ASN A 262 -23.26 18.87 18.02
CA ASN A 262 -24.03 18.62 19.24
C ASN A 262 -24.32 19.90 20.03
N ARG A 263 -23.42 20.90 19.97
CA ARG A 263 -23.61 22.22 20.58
C ARG A 263 -24.61 23.10 19.81
N ALA A 264 -24.85 22.83 18.52
CA ALA A 264 -25.81 23.58 17.73
C ALA A 264 -27.27 23.28 18.16
N PRO A 265 -28.17 24.28 18.22
CA PRO A 265 -29.57 24.09 18.60
C PRO A 265 -30.28 23.06 17.71
N VAL A 266 -31.13 22.20 18.29
CA VAL A 266 -31.70 20.99 17.66
C VAL A 266 -32.42 21.27 16.33
N ASP A 267 -33.14 22.39 16.23
CA ASP A 267 -33.92 22.75 15.04
C ASP A 267 -33.32 23.94 14.27
N SER A 268 -32.04 24.23 14.48
CA SER A 268 -31.37 25.35 13.80
C SER A 268 -30.85 24.97 12.41
N GLN A 269 -30.88 25.94 11.48
CA GLN A 269 -30.17 25.85 10.20
C GLN A 269 -28.70 25.49 10.40
N LEU A 270 -28.06 26.03 11.44
CA LEU A 270 -26.68 25.72 11.80
C LEU A 270 -26.47 24.22 12.06
N ARG A 271 -27.39 23.55 12.77
CA ARG A 271 -27.29 22.10 13.01
C ARG A 271 -27.52 21.29 11.73
N ALA A 272 -28.41 21.74 10.85
CA ALA A 272 -28.59 21.14 9.54
C ALA A 272 -27.29 21.25 8.70
N ASP A 273 -26.67 22.42 8.63
CA ASP A 273 -25.44 22.67 7.89
C ASP A 273 -24.26 21.83 8.43
N LYS A 274 -24.11 21.76 9.76
CA LYS A 274 -23.12 20.89 10.42
C LYS A 274 -23.37 19.41 10.14
N THR A 275 -24.63 18.99 10.06
CA THR A 275 -25.00 17.60 9.70
C THR A 275 -24.63 17.28 8.26
N VAL A 276 -24.88 18.19 7.31
CA VAL A 276 -24.46 18.03 5.91
C VAL A 276 -22.93 17.95 5.80
N THR A 277 -22.23 18.82 6.54
CA THR A 277 -20.75 18.80 6.62
C THR A 277 -20.23 17.46 7.11
N LEU A 278 -20.77 16.94 8.23
CA LEU A 278 -20.41 15.63 8.77
C LEU A 278 -20.68 14.48 7.79
N LYS A 279 -21.84 14.48 7.11
CA LYS A 279 -22.14 13.47 6.09
C LYS A 279 -21.13 13.49 4.94
N THR A 280 -20.75 14.68 4.49
CA THR A 280 -19.75 14.86 3.42
C THR A 280 -18.38 14.38 3.86
N GLN A 281 -17.95 14.74 5.07
CA GLN A 281 -16.68 14.28 5.65
C GLN A 281 -16.69 12.77 5.86
N MET A 282 -17.81 12.18 6.29
CA MET A 282 -17.93 10.73 6.46
C MET A 282 -17.82 9.99 5.13
N ALA A 283 -18.44 10.49 4.07
CA ALA A 283 -18.31 9.89 2.74
C ALA A 283 -16.86 9.92 2.23
N ARG A 284 -16.16 11.05 2.44
CA ARG A 284 -14.74 11.18 2.12
C ARG A 284 -13.89 10.24 2.98
N TYR A 285 -14.13 10.20 4.28
CA TYR A 285 -13.45 9.33 5.22
C TYR A 285 -13.57 7.86 4.80
N LYS A 286 -14.78 7.35 4.53
CA LYS A 286 -14.98 5.97 4.06
C LYS A 286 -14.17 5.67 2.80
N LYS A 287 -14.12 6.61 1.84
CA LYS A 287 -13.35 6.45 0.59
C LYS A 287 -11.84 6.41 0.84
N ASP A 288 -11.33 7.31 1.69
CA ASP A 288 -9.91 7.36 2.01
C ASP A 288 -9.50 6.14 2.87
N TYR A 289 -10.35 5.75 3.81
CA TYR A 289 -10.14 4.57 4.67
C TYR A 289 -10.15 3.27 3.86
N ALA A 290 -11.02 3.14 2.85
CA ALA A 290 -10.99 1.98 1.95
C ALA A 290 -9.63 1.82 1.24
N ARG A 291 -8.95 2.93 0.92
CA ARG A 291 -7.59 2.90 0.36
C ARG A 291 -6.58 2.40 1.39
N VAL A 292 -6.67 2.88 2.63
CA VAL A 292 -5.81 2.43 3.74
C VAL A 292 -5.98 0.92 3.95
N ILE A 293 -7.23 0.43 4.04
CA ILE A 293 -7.51 -1.00 4.17
C ILE A 293 -6.90 -1.81 3.03
N LYS A 294 -7.03 -1.33 1.78
CA LYS A 294 -6.42 -1.98 0.62
C LYS A 294 -4.90 -2.07 0.78
N GLN A 295 -4.23 -0.98 1.13
CA GLN A 295 -2.77 -0.96 1.33
C GLN A 295 -2.34 -1.92 2.44
N ARG A 296 -3.06 -1.96 3.57
CA ARG A 296 -2.78 -2.91 4.66
C ARG A 296 -2.95 -4.36 4.21
N ARG A 297 -3.94 -4.66 3.37
CA ARG A 297 -4.13 -6.00 2.78
C ARG A 297 -2.99 -6.39 1.84
N ASP A 298 -2.54 -5.45 1.01
CA ASP A 298 -1.37 -5.68 0.15
C ASP A 298 -0.14 -6.01 1.01
N VAL A 299 0.08 -5.31 2.12
CA VAL A 299 1.17 -5.60 3.06
C VAL A 299 0.99 -6.95 3.77
N LEU A 300 -0.23 -7.33 4.16
CA LEU A 300 -0.49 -8.67 4.70
C LEU A 300 -0.16 -9.77 3.69
N ALA A 301 -0.54 -9.59 2.42
CA ALA A 301 -0.22 -10.55 1.36
C ALA A 301 1.30 -10.68 1.18
N LEU A 302 2.03 -9.57 1.21
CA LEU A 302 3.49 -9.58 1.15
C LEU A 302 4.10 -10.20 2.41
N TYR A 303 3.58 -9.94 3.61
CA TYR A 303 4.04 -10.59 4.84
C TYR A 303 3.82 -12.10 4.80
N ARG A 304 2.67 -12.55 4.30
CA ARG A 304 2.40 -13.97 4.10
C ARG A 304 3.38 -14.63 3.12
N LYS A 305 3.94 -13.86 2.17
CA LYS A 305 4.88 -14.34 1.17
C LYS A 305 6.36 -14.22 1.57
N PHE A 306 6.75 -13.12 2.22
CA PHE A 306 8.14 -12.74 2.51
C PHE A 306 8.46 -12.66 4.02
N GLY A 307 7.46 -12.82 4.88
CA GLY A 307 7.60 -12.90 6.33
C GLY A 307 8.35 -11.70 6.92
N PRO A 308 9.36 -11.92 7.77
CA PRO A 308 10.06 -10.84 8.45
C PRO A 308 10.78 -9.85 7.53
N GLY A 309 11.00 -10.19 6.26
CA GLY A 309 11.54 -9.24 5.28
C GLY A 309 10.69 -7.96 5.16
N ILE A 310 9.39 -8.03 5.45
CA ILE A 310 8.52 -6.85 5.49
C ILE A 310 8.92 -5.89 6.59
N PHE A 311 9.36 -6.37 7.75
CA PHE A 311 9.77 -5.51 8.86
C PHE A 311 11.14 -4.85 8.66
N LEU A 312 11.91 -5.28 7.66
CA LEU A 312 13.27 -4.79 7.40
C LEU A 312 13.33 -3.65 6.37
N ASP A 313 12.18 -3.23 5.82
CA ASP A 313 12.12 -2.13 4.86
C ASP A 313 10.95 -1.18 5.16
N MET A 314 11.28 0.02 5.66
CA MET A 314 10.30 1.06 5.99
C MET A 314 9.45 1.54 4.80
N TYR A 315 9.79 1.14 3.57
CA TYR A 315 8.96 1.38 2.39
C TYR A 315 7.52 0.84 2.51
N TRP A 316 7.34 -0.23 3.30
CA TRP A 316 6.05 -0.87 3.49
C TRP A 316 5.13 -0.17 4.49
N ASP A 317 5.62 0.87 5.17
CA ASP A 317 4.81 1.65 6.12
C ASP A 317 3.59 2.30 5.42
N THR A 318 2.41 2.12 6.01
CA THR A 318 1.14 2.66 5.48
C THR A 318 0.64 3.89 6.24
N VAL A 319 1.36 4.34 7.28
CA VAL A 319 0.88 5.35 8.23
C VAL A 319 1.68 6.66 8.15
N ASN A 320 2.90 6.66 7.60
CA ASN A 320 3.79 7.82 7.61
C ASN A 320 3.42 8.87 6.54
N PRO A 321 3.02 10.10 6.92
CA PRO A 321 2.72 11.17 5.95
C PRO A 321 3.94 12.04 5.59
N GLU A 322 5.02 12.05 6.39
CA GLU A 322 6.08 13.09 6.35
C GLU A 322 7.53 12.55 6.27
N GLY A 323 7.76 11.24 6.43
CA GLY A 323 9.05 10.61 6.16
C GLY A 323 9.33 10.37 4.66
N PRO A 324 10.57 10.04 4.28
CA PRO A 324 10.99 9.93 2.88
C PRO A 324 10.17 8.92 2.05
N SER A 325 9.50 7.96 2.68
CA SER A 325 8.50 7.14 2.01
C SER A 325 7.10 7.75 2.19
N VAL A 326 6.69 8.55 1.21
CA VAL A 326 5.45 8.22 0.49
C VAL A 326 4.19 8.20 1.40
N SER A 327 3.67 9.38 1.70
CA SER A 327 2.20 9.65 1.65
C SER A 327 1.61 9.45 0.23
N VAL A 328 2.38 8.82 -0.64
CA VAL A 328 2.24 8.81 -2.07
C VAL A 328 1.39 7.61 -2.43
N LYS A 329 0.25 7.90 -3.05
CA LYS A 329 -0.55 6.92 -3.77
C LYS A 329 0.40 5.96 -4.50
N ARG A 330 0.37 4.68 -4.10
CA ARG A 330 1.04 3.58 -4.81
C ARG A 330 0.75 3.68 -6.31
N SER A 331 1.64 3.18 -7.15
CA SER A 331 1.43 3.09 -8.58
C SER A 331 0.10 2.38 -8.87
N THR A 332 -0.52 2.70 -10.01
CA THR A 332 -1.79 2.08 -10.40
C THR A 332 -1.66 0.57 -10.61
N THR A 333 -0.45 0.08 -10.87
CA THR A 333 -0.12 -1.33 -11.06
C THR A 333 0.33 -2.05 -9.79
N PHE A 334 0.64 -1.32 -8.70
CA PHE A 334 1.18 -1.91 -7.46
C PHE A 334 0.36 -3.08 -6.94
N GLY A 335 -0.96 -2.92 -6.79
CA GLY A 335 -1.81 -3.99 -6.26
C GLY A 335 -1.82 -5.24 -7.16
N LYS A 336 -1.78 -5.06 -8.48
CA LYS A 336 -1.69 -6.18 -9.43
C LYS A 336 -0.32 -6.84 -9.39
N LEU A 337 0.74 -6.05 -9.21
CA LEU A 337 2.10 -6.55 -9.04
C LEU A 337 2.22 -7.37 -7.74
N CYS A 338 1.67 -6.89 -6.62
CA CYS A 338 1.62 -7.64 -5.36
C CYS A 338 0.87 -8.98 -5.54
N GLU A 339 -0.30 -8.96 -6.16
CA GLU A 339 -1.08 -10.15 -6.46
C GLU A 339 -0.29 -11.14 -7.33
N TYR A 340 0.31 -10.64 -8.42
CA TYR A 340 1.15 -11.44 -9.30
C TYR A 340 2.31 -12.10 -8.55
N VAL A 341 3.10 -11.30 -7.83
CA VAL A 341 4.25 -11.74 -7.03
C VAL A 341 3.83 -12.81 -6.01
N CYS A 342 2.77 -12.56 -5.23
CA CYS A 342 2.34 -13.49 -4.20
C CYS A 342 1.75 -14.80 -4.78
N SER A 343 1.10 -14.75 -5.93
CA SER A 343 0.47 -15.94 -6.55
C SER A 343 1.43 -16.79 -7.40
N HIS A 344 2.44 -16.18 -8.04
CA HIS A 344 3.27 -16.88 -9.04
C HIS A 344 4.65 -17.28 -8.52
N LEU A 345 5.11 -16.70 -7.41
CA LEU A 345 6.34 -17.16 -6.79
C LEU A 345 6.10 -18.53 -6.14
N PRO A 346 6.90 -19.56 -6.46
CA PRO A 346 6.78 -20.86 -5.82
C PRO A 346 6.97 -20.73 -4.30
N TYR A 347 6.28 -21.58 -3.54
CA TYR A 347 6.36 -21.66 -2.08
C TYR A 347 7.33 -22.75 -1.60
N SER A 348 7.87 -23.57 -2.50
CA SER A 348 8.36 -24.91 -2.14
C SER A 348 9.88 -25.10 -2.28
N PRO A 349 10.49 -25.93 -1.40
CA PRO A 349 11.87 -26.40 -1.48
C PRO A 349 12.03 -27.44 -2.63
N PRO A 350 13.23 -28.02 -2.89
CA PRO A 350 13.61 -28.67 -4.16
C PRO A 350 12.60 -29.71 -4.69
N PRO A 351 12.51 -29.91 -6.03
CA PRO A 351 13.67 -30.12 -6.91
C PRO A 351 13.99 -28.94 -7.83
N TYR A 352 13.49 -27.74 -7.55
CA TYR A 352 14.08 -26.52 -8.13
C TYR A 352 15.42 -26.25 -7.46
N GLU A 353 16.43 -27.08 -7.76
CA GLU A 353 17.82 -26.97 -7.26
C GLU A 353 18.47 -25.59 -7.50
N ASN A 354 17.81 -24.71 -8.26
CA ASN A 354 18.34 -23.41 -8.67
C ASN A 354 17.56 -22.19 -8.15
N CYS A 355 16.51 -22.35 -7.32
CA CYS A 355 15.72 -21.20 -6.85
C CYS A 355 15.32 -21.34 -5.37
N GLU A 356 16.28 -21.06 -4.50
CA GLU A 356 16.22 -21.19 -3.03
C GLU A 356 15.54 -20.00 -2.29
N LEU A 357 14.90 -19.09 -3.02
CA LEU A 357 14.64 -17.73 -2.54
C LEU A 357 13.76 -17.58 -1.29
N PRO A 358 12.60 -18.24 -1.13
CA PRO A 358 11.70 -17.84 -0.04
C PRO A 358 12.17 -18.37 1.32
N MET A 359 12.35 -19.68 1.46
CA MET A 359 12.55 -20.32 2.78
C MET A 359 13.83 -19.87 3.50
N ILE A 360 14.94 -19.73 2.76
CA ILE A 360 16.22 -19.31 3.33
C ILE A 360 16.16 -17.85 3.78
N THR A 361 15.57 -16.97 2.94
CA THR A 361 15.45 -15.55 3.30
C THR A 361 14.60 -15.31 4.53
N HIS A 362 13.58 -16.13 4.82
CA HIS A 362 12.76 -15.93 6.02
C HIS A 362 13.51 -16.16 7.33
N ALA A 363 14.31 -17.24 7.43
CA ALA A 363 15.08 -17.52 8.62
C ALA A 363 16.16 -16.44 8.84
N ASP A 364 16.88 -16.09 7.77
CA ASP A 364 17.91 -15.04 7.79
C ASP A 364 17.33 -13.65 8.11
N ASN A 365 16.18 -13.31 7.54
CA ASN A 365 15.46 -12.08 7.84
C ASN A 365 14.98 -12.06 9.30
N ALA A 366 14.50 -13.19 9.83
CA ALA A 366 14.06 -13.28 11.23
C ALA A 366 15.23 -13.03 12.19
N ASP A 367 16.38 -13.68 11.94
CA ASP A 367 17.57 -13.51 12.76
C ASP A 367 18.16 -12.10 12.64
N SER A 368 18.20 -11.54 11.43
CA SER A 368 18.61 -10.16 11.20
C SER A 368 17.70 -9.18 11.95
N LEU A 369 16.38 -9.36 11.85
CA LEU A 369 15.41 -8.51 12.55
C LEU A 369 15.57 -8.59 14.07
N TYR A 370 15.74 -9.80 14.62
CA TYR A 370 15.98 -10.00 16.05
C TYR A 370 17.25 -9.26 16.50
N ASN A 371 18.36 -9.47 15.81
CA ASN A 371 19.64 -8.82 16.13
C ASN A 371 19.53 -7.30 16.07
N ILE A 372 18.93 -6.75 15.00
CA ILE A 372 18.74 -5.30 14.84
C ILE A 372 17.93 -4.75 16.01
N LEU A 373 16.79 -5.36 16.35
CA LEU A 373 15.93 -4.88 17.43
C LEU A 373 16.61 -5.00 18.80
N HIS A 374 17.31 -6.12 19.06
CA HIS A 374 18.05 -6.32 20.29
C HIS A 374 19.10 -5.22 20.49
N ILE A 375 19.91 -4.96 19.45
CA ILE A 375 20.96 -3.93 19.49
C ILE A 375 20.38 -2.51 19.62
N LEU A 376 19.31 -2.19 18.88
CA LEU A 376 18.74 -0.83 18.88
C LEU A 376 17.98 -0.50 20.16
N THR A 377 17.42 -1.51 20.84
CA THR A 377 16.59 -1.32 22.04
C THR A 377 17.34 -1.58 23.34
N ASP A 378 18.52 -2.20 23.28
CA ASP A 378 19.28 -2.67 24.44
C ASP A 378 18.40 -3.51 25.40
N SER A 379 17.53 -4.33 24.80
CA SER A 379 16.46 -5.07 25.49
C SER A 379 16.08 -6.33 24.72
N THR A 380 15.57 -7.35 25.43
CA THR A 380 14.96 -8.53 24.80
C THR A 380 13.45 -8.40 24.61
N THR A 381 12.79 -7.46 25.30
CA THR A 381 11.32 -7.33 25.31
C THR A 381 10.75 -7.09 23.92
N VAL A 382 11.33 -6.15 23.17
CA VAL A 382 10.88 -5.82 21.81
C VAL A 382 11.11 -6.97 20.83
N PRO A 383 12.34 -7.52 20.69
CA PRO A 383 12.56 -8.64 19.79
C PRO A 383 11.73 -9.89 20.16
N GLU A 384 11.53 -10.19 21.44
CA GLU A 384 10.64 -11.28 21.89
C GLU A 384 9.18 -11.01 21.51
N PHE A 385 8.68 -9.79 21.71
CA PHE A 385 7.33 -9.41 21.28
C PHE A 385 7.13 -9.61 19.77
N VAL A 386 8.11 -9.21 18.96
CA VAL A 386 8.08 -9.38 17.49
C VAL A 386 8.14 -10.87 17.12
N ALA A 387 9.01 -11.65 17.78
CA ALA A 387 9.12 -13.09 17.58
C ALA A 387 7.81 -13.83 17.94
N ASN A 388 7.16 -13.45 19.05
CA ASN A 388 5.88 -14.01 19.48
C ASN A 388 4.78 -13.71 18.45
N PHE A 389 4.68 -12.47 17.97
CA PHE A 389 3.73 -12.13 16.90
C PHE A 389 3.95 -13.00 15.66
N MET A 390 5.19 -13.17 15.23
CA MET A 390 5.55 -13.99 14.06
C MET A 390 5.22 -15.47 14.27
N ARG A 391 5.41 -16.01 15.48
CA ARG A 391 5.04 -17.39 15.84
C ARG A 391 3.53 -17.61 15.80
N GLU A 392 2.75 -16.65 16.31
CA GLU A 392 1.28 -16.70 16.34
C GLU A 392 0.67 -16.46 14.95
N ASN A 393 1.37 -15.71 14.09
CA ASN A 393 0.91 -15.32 12.76
C ASN A 393 1.96 -15.69 11.71
N PRO A 394 2.23 -16.98 11.48
CA PRO A 394 3.26 -17.39 10.54
C PRO A 394 2.92 -16.98 9.10
N PRO A 395 3.93 -16.74 8.24
CA PRO A 395 3.72 -16.57 6.81
C PRO A 395 2.95 -17.77 6.22
N ASP A 396 2.11 -17.55 5.20
CA ASP A 396 1.27 -18.60 4.59
C ASP A 396 2.18 -19.63 3.90
N ILE A 397 2.52 -20.70 4.59
CA ILE A 397 3.31 -21.78 4.02
C ILE A 397 2.71 -23.09 4.51
N ASN A 398 2.22 -23.89 3.57
CA ASN A 398 1.71 -25.24 3.77
C ASN A 398 2.82 -26.24 4.20
N ASN A 399 3.83 -25.82 4.97
CA ASN A 399 5.03 -26.60 5.22
C ASN A 399 5.31 -26.69 6.73
N GLU A 400 5.07 -27.87 7.28
CA GLU A 400 5.27 -28.23 8.69
C GLU A 400 6.74 -28.11 9.15
N ASN A 401 7.69 -27.91 8.23
CA ASN A 401 9.14 -27.83 8.49
C ASN A 401 9.68 -26.41 8.63
N TRP A 402 8.84 -25.44 8.95
CA TRP A 402 9.27 -24.05 9.07
C TRP A 402 10.25 -23.84 10.23
N ARG A 403 11.43 -23.32 9.92
CA ARG A 403 12.42 -22.89 10.91
C ARG A 403 12.48 -21.37 10.86
N TRP A 404 11.80 -20.73 11.81
CA TRP A 404 12.28 -19.44 12.29
C TRP A 404 13.73 -19.66 12.75
N GLY A 405 14.64 -18.74 12.44
CA GLY A 405 16.03 -18.82 12.88
C GLY A 405 16.16 -18.88 14.41
N ARG A 406 17.35 -18.59 14.93
CA ARG A 406 17.61 -18.61 16.39
C ARG A 406 16.61 -17.77 17.20
N ALA A 407 16.05 -16.71 16.59
CA ALA A 407 15.09 -15.80 17.21
C ALA A 407 13.85 -16.44 17.87
N VAL A 408 13.44 -17.65 17.49
CA VAL A 408 12.22 -18.30 18.02
C VAL A 408 12.52 -19.48 18.95
N ARG A 409 13.78 -19.92 19.04
CA ARG A 409 14.21 -21.05 19.89
C ARG A 409 14.42 -20.70 21.35
N ALA A 410 14.55 -19.42 21.69
CA ALA A 410 14.93 -18.97 23.04
C ALA A 410 13.85 -19.16 24.13
N SER A 411 12.74 -19.85 23.86
CA SER A 411 11.66 -20.05 24.85
C SER A 411 11.24 -21.51 25.04
N SER A 412 11.98 -22.49 24.52
CA SER A 412 11.82 -23.87 24.95
C SER A 412 12.94 -24.17 25.92
N ASP A 413 12.58 -24.26 27.19
CA ASP A 413 13.36 -24.89 28.24
C ASP A 413 13.89 -26.25 27.73
N ASP A 414 15.17 -26.29 27.35
CA ASP A 414 15.98 -27.52 27.30
C ASP A 414 16.70 -27.68 28.66
N GLU A 415 16.03 -27.32 29.76
CA GLU A 415 16.30 -27.85 31.09
C GLU A 415 15.25 -28.91 31.35
N ASP A 416 15.47 -30.13 30.85
CA ASP A 416 14.99 -31.41 31.42
C ASP A 416 15.11 -32.50 30.35
N GLU A 417 16.28 -33.14 30.24
CA GLU A 417 16.45 -34.57 29.94
C GLU A 417 17.96 -34.90 29.89
N ASP A 418 18.63 -34.76 31.05
CA ASP A 418 19.77 -35.62 31.39
C ASP A 418 19.19 -36.79 32.24
N GLU A 419 18.85 -37.90 31.58
CA GLU A 419 18.83 -39.26 32.17
C GLU A 419 19.86 -40.15 31.48
#